data_AF-A0A438FBP5-F1
#
_entry.id   AF-A0A438FBP5-F1
#
_cell.length_a   1.000
_cell.length_b   1.000
_cell.length_c   1.000
_cell.angle_alpha   90.00
_cell.angle_beta   90.00
_cell.angle_gamma   90.00
#
_symmetry.space_group_name_H-M   'P 1'
#
loop_
_entity.id
_entity.type
_entity.pdbx_description
1 polymer ?
#
loop_
_entity_poly.entity_id
_entity_poly.type
_entity_poly.pdbx_seq_one_letter_code
_entity_poly.pdbx_strand_id
1 'polypeptide(L)' 'MRACPGSGLANKVMGLTLGLLIQCYEWKRVSKKEVDMAEGLGLTMPKAVPLEAMCKARDIIKMVV' A
#
# COMPACT_ATOMS: atom_id res chain seq x y z
N MET A 1 -29.69 7.21 4.33
CA MET A 1 -28.59 6.26 4.02
C MET A 1 -27.72 6.84 2.91
N ARG A 2 -26.50 7.30 3.20
CA ARG A 2 -25.47 7.66 2.19
C ARG A 2 -24.15 6.92 2.43
N ALA A 3 -24.26 5.68 2.93
CA ALA A 3 -23.09 4.84 3.13
C ALA A 3 -22.47 4.47 1.78
N CYS A 4 -21.14 4.30 1.75
CA CYS A 4 -20.46 3.85 0.55
C CYS A 4 -20.89 2.41 0.20
N PRO A 5 -21.53 2.18 -0.96
CA PRO A 5 -21.96 0.84 -1.35
C PRO A 5 -20.76 -0.10 -1.56
N GLY A 6 -19.58 0.46 -1.84
CA GLY A 6 -18.33 -0.30 -2.01
C GLY A 6 -17.58 -0.62 -0.72
N SER A 7 -18.04 -0.20 0.46
CA SER A 7 -17.31 -0.35 1.73
C SER A 7 -16.93 -1.82 2.03
N GLY A 8 -17.86 -2.75 1.83
CA GLY A 8 -17.60 -4.18 2.04
C GLY A 8 -16.57 -4.77 1.07
N LEU A 9 -16.58 -4.32 -0.19
CA LEU A 9 -15.59 -4.73 -1.19
C LEU A 9 -14.22 -4.14 -0.87
N ALA A 10 -14.17 -2.85 -0.53
CA ALA A 10 -12.94 -2.15 -0.18
C ALA A 10 -12.22 -2.85 0.98
N ASN A 11 -12.93 -3.22 2.04
CA ASN A 11 -12.33 -3.94 3.18
C ASN A 11 -11.72 -5.29 2.77
N LYS A 12 -12.41 -6.06 1.92
CA LYS A 12 -11.90 -7.35 1.44
C LYS A 12 -10.65 -7.18 0.57
N VAL A 13 -10.70 -6.26 -0.39
CA VAL A 13 -9.58 -5.99 -1.31
C VAL A 13 -8.37 -5.48 -0.52
N MET A 14 -8.55 -4.48 0.35
CA MET A 14 -7.46 -3.93 1.16
C MET A 14 -6.79 -5.00 2.03
N GLY A 15 -7.57 -5.86 2.69
CA GLY A 15 -7.03 -6.94 3.50
C GLY A 15 -6.19 -7.94 2.70
N LEU A 16 -6.72 -8.41 1.57
CA LEU A 16 -6.01 -9.37 0.70
C LEU A 16 -4.76 -8.75 0.09
N THR A 17 -4.86 -7.53 -0.44
CA THR A 17 -3.73 -6.84 -1.08
C THR A 17 -2.62 -6.55 -0.07
N LEU A 18 -2.94 -6.04 1.12
CA LEU A 18 -1.93 -5.78 2.14
C LEU A 18 -1.27 -7.06 2.64
N GLY A 19 -2.05 -8.13 2.85
CA GLY A 19 -1.52 -9.44 3.23
C GLY A 19 -0.51 -9.97 2.21
N LEU A 20 -0.86 -9.92 0.92
CA LEU A 20 0.04 -10.29 -0.17
C LEU A 20 1.30 -9.44 -0.18
N LEU A 21 1.17 -8.10 -0.15
CA LEU A 21 2.33 -7.20 -0.20
C LEU A 21 3.29 -7.40 0.97
N ILE A 22 2.78 -7.64 2.18
CA ILE A 22 3.60 -7.87 3.39
C ILE A 22 4.28 -9.24 3.35
N GLN A 23 3.54 -10.28 2.96
CA GLN A 23 4.07 -11.65 2.92
C GLN A 23 5.08 -11.84 1.80
N CYS A 24 4.82 -11.27 0.63
CA CYS A 24 5.61 -11.47 -0.57
C CYS A 24 6.88 -10.60 -0.58
N TYR A 25 6.83 -9.37 -0.07
CA TYR A 25 7.93 -8.42 -0.27
C TYR A 25 8.61 -8.00 1.03
N GLU A 26 9.92 -7.77 0.93
CA GLU A 26 10.69 -6.96 1.87
C GLU A 26 10.63 -5.51 1.38
N TRP A 27 10.21 -4.59 2.25
CA TRP A 27 10.01 -3.19 1.92
C TRP A 27 11.10 -2.32 2.52
N LYS A 28 11.64 -1.39 1.72
CA LYS A 28 12.60 -0.38 2.17
C LYS A 28 12.22 0.99 1.62
N ARG A 29 12.55 2.03 2.37
CA ARG A 29 12.45 3.41 1.87
C ARG A 29 13.54 3.66 0.84
N VAL A 30 13.24 4.50 -0.15
CA VAL A 30 14.20 4.92 -1.18
C VAL A 30 15.37 5.71 -0.57
N SER A 31 15.13 6.38 0.56
CA SER A 31 16.16 7.09 1.33
C SER A 31 16.01 6.86 2.85
N LYS A 32 16.98 7.32 3.63
CA LYS A 32 16.90 7.28 5.11
C LYS A 32 15.86 8.26 5.69
N LYS A 33 15.36 9.21 4.88
CA LYS A 33 14.37 10.20 5.32
C LYS A 33 13.03 9.52 5.62
N GLU A 34 12.27 10.08 6.54
CA GLU A 34 10.89 9.64 6.78
C GLU A 34 10.01 9.90 5.56
N VAL A 35 8.96 9.09 5.43
CA VAL A 35 8.00 9.24 4.35
C VAL A 35 7.17 10.49 4.64
N ASP A 36 7.11 11.41 3.69
CA ASP A 36 6.23 12.55 3.81
C ASP A 36 4.76 12.08 3.76
N MET A 37 3.99 12.50 4.75
CA MET A 37 2.58 12.20 4.93
C MET A 37 1.72 13.46 4.79
N ALA A 38 2.31 14.60 4.40
CA ALA A 38 1.56 15.81 4.11
C ALA A 38 0.52 15.57 3.02
N GLU A 39 -0.67 16.11 3.24
CA GLU A 39 -1.78 16.02 2.28
C GLU A 39 -1.57 17.01 1.13
N GLY A 40 -1.81 16.53 -0.09
CA GLY A 40 -1.82 17.33 -1.30
C GLY A 40 -3.23 17.85 -1.61
N LEU A 41 -3.34 18.70 -2.62
CA LEU A 41 -4.64 19.23 -3.04
C LEU A 41 -5.46 18.15 -3.76
N GLY A 42 -6.67 17.87 -3.29
CA GLY A 42 -7.62 16.99 -3.97
C GLY A 42 -8.82 16.57 -3.12
N LEU A 43 -9.78 15.88 -3.74
CA LEU A 43 -11.02 15.43 -3.08
C LEU A 43 -10.82 14.19 -2.20
N THR A 44 -9.79 13.38 -2.46
CA THR A 44 -9.60 12.04 -1.91
C THR A 44 -8.34 11.91 -1.03
N MET A 45 -8.01 12.96 -0.28
CA MET A 45 -6.80 13.04 0.58
C MET A 45 -5.53 12.51 -0.10
N PRO A 46 -5.13 13.04 -1.27
CA PRO A 46 -3.91 12.60 -1.93
C PRO A 46 -2.69 12.98 -1.09
N LYS A 47 -1.56 12.28 -1.26
CA LYS A 47 -0.29 12.75 -0.70
C LYS A 47 0.25 13.94 -1.50
N ALA A 48 0.87 14.90 -0.81
CA ALA A 48 1.55 16.03 -1.44
C ALA A 48 2.74 15.58 -2.29
N VAL A 49 3.47 14.57 -1.79
CA VAL A 49 4.54 13.89 -2.52
C VAL A 49 4.13 12.42 -2.73
N PRO A 50 4.15 11.90 -3.97
CA PRO A 50 3.84 10.49 -4.24
C PRO A 50 4.68 9.53 -3.38
N LEU A 51 4.06 8.43 -2.94
CA LEU A 51 4.77 7.42 -2.17
C LEU A 51 5.68 6.60 -3.10
N GLU A 52 6.97 6.59 -2.79
CA GLU A 52 7.95 5.70 -3.43
C GLU A 52 8.56 4.75 -2.39
N ALA A 53 8.72 3.48 -2.78
CA ALA A 53 9.34 2.46 -1.94
C ALA A 53 10.08 1.43 -2.79
N MET A 54 11.14 0.85 -2.25
CA MET A 54 11.81 -0.30 -2.82
C MET A 54 11.13 -1.57 -2.31
N CYS A 55 10.86 -2.52 -3.21
CA CYS A 55 10.34 -3.84 -2.88
C CYS A 55 11.29 -4.93 -3.40
N LYS A 56 11.58 -5.92 -2.56
CA LYS A 56 12.34 -7.12 -2.95
C LYS A 56 11.50 -8.35 -2.65
N ALA A 57 11.29 -9.21 -3.65
CA ALA A 57 10.58 -10.46 -3.44
C ALA A 57 11.31 -11.33 -2.41
N ARG A 58 10.57 -11.85 -1.42
CA ARG A 58 11.07 -12.78 -0.42
C ARG A 58 11.20 -14.18 -1.02
N ASP A 59 12.10 -14.98 -0.45
CA ASP A 59 12.39 -16.32 -0.94
C ASP A 59 11.18 -17.28 -0.82
N ILE A 60 10.23 -17.00 0.07
CA ILE A 60 8.98 -17.76 0.19
C ILE A 60 8.17 -17.77 -1.12
N ILE A 61 8.28 -16.73 -1.95
CA ILE A 61 7.61 -16.71 -3.27
C ILE A 61 8.36 -17.58 -4.28
N LYS A 62 9.68 -17.70 -4.16
CA LYS A 62 10.50 -18.49 -5.08
C LYS A 62 10.19 -20.00 -5.00
N MET A 63 9.55 -20.45 -3.93
CA MET A 63 9.07 -21.83 -3.79
C MET A 63 7.76 -22.13 -4.55
N VAL A 64 7.12 -21.12 -5.15
CA VAL A 64 5.83 -21.25 -5.86
C VAL A 64 6.03 -21.32 -7.39
N VAL A 65 7.27 -21.44 -7.87
CA VAL A 65 7.62 -21.63 -9.29
C VAL A 65 8.51 -22.84 -9.45
#